data_AF-G4D2E6-F1
#
_entry.id   AF-G4D2E6-F1
#
_cell.length_a   1.000
_cell.length_b   1.000
_cell.length_c   1.000
_cell.angle_alpha   90.00
_cell.angle_beta   90.00
_cell.angle_gamma   90.00
#
_symmetry.space_group_name_H-M   'P 1'
#
loop_
_entity.id
_entity.type
_entity.pdbx_description
1 polymer ?
#
loop_
_entity_poly.entity_id
_entity_poly.type
_entity_poly.pdbx_seq_one_letter_code
_entity_poly.pdbx_strand_id
1 'polypeptide(L)'
;MGRKKKRDFFKKLVRVNIILSSIGVLLLVLLVIFDVAYPNPWFTILSLCAIVLIFLALILWGLVWINDVVEVYKINKKLALLMLVVGIIFIVYEFFIK
;
A
#
# COMPACT_ATOMS: atom_id res chain seq x y z
N MET A 1 -0.94 17.03 23.97
CA MET A 1 -2.01 17.18 22.96
C MET A 1 -1.68 16.60 21.55
N GLY A 2 -0.40 16.36 21.18
CA GLY A 2 -0.03 15.97 19.80
C GLY A 2 -0.25 14.50 19.36
N ARG A 3 -0.21 13.51 20.26
CA ARG A 3 -0.28 12.08 19.86
C ARG A 3 -1.65 11.66 19.30
N LYS A 4 -2.74 12.21 19.82
CA LYS A 4 -4.12 11.87 19.41
C LYS A 4 -4.40 12.35 17.97
N LYS A 5 -4.04 13.60 17.68
CA LYS A 5 -4.15 14.22 16.33
C LYS A 5 -3.32 13.47 15.28
N LYS A 6 -2.10 13.04 15.63
CA LYS A 6 -1.25 12.23 14.74
C LYS A 6 -1.93 10.89 14.42
N ARG A 7 -2.41 10.17 15.43
CA ARG A 7 -3.08 8.87 15.24
C ARG A 7 -4.36 8.97 14.39
N ASP A 8 -5.14 10.03 14.57
CA ASP A 8 -6.36 10.25 13.78
C ASP A 8 -6.05 10.58 12.31
N PHE A 9 -4.94 11.27 12.04
CA PHE A 9 -4.44 11.49 10.68
C PHE A 9 -4.02 10.18 9.99
N PHE A 10 -3.24 9.33 10.67
CA PHE A 10 -2.84 8.03 10.12
C PHE A 10 -4.04 7.09 9.91
N LYS A 11 -5.04 7.10 10.79
CA LYS A 11 -6.30 6.35 10.54
C LYS A 11 -7.01 6.80 9.27
N LYS A 12 -7.03 8.11 8.99
CA LYS A 12 -7.58 8.63 7.73
C LYS A 12 -6.73 8.18 6.53
N LEU A 13 -5.40 8.23 6.63
CA LEU A 13 -4.50 7.73 5.59
C LEU A 13 -4.72 6.25 5.29
N VAL A 14 -4.86 5.41 6.31
CA VAL A 14 -5.17 3.98 6.15
C VAL A 14 -6.50 3.79 5.42
N ARG A 15 -7.54 4.52 5.81
CA ARG A 15 -8.84 4.43 5.15
C ARG A 15 -8.76 4.85 3.68
N VAL A 16 -8.09 5.97 3.39
CA VAL A 16 -7.88 6.44 2.01
C VAL A 16 -7.09 5.40 1.22
N ASN A 17 -6.04 4.83 1.81
CA ASN A 17 -5.23 3.80 1.19
C ASN A 17 -6.06 2.55 0.83
N ILE A 18 -6.90 2.07 1.75
CA ILE A 18 -7.79 0.92 1.49
C ILE A 18 -8.75 1.23 0.33
N ILE A 19 -9.31 2.44 0.29
CA ILE A 19 -10.20 2.85 -0.81
C ILE A 19 -9.41 2.90 -2.12
N LEU A 20 -8.23 3.51 -2.13
CA LEU A 20 -7.37 3.64 -3.32
C LEU A 20 -6.93 2.29 -3.88
N SER A 21 -6.46 1.39 -3.02
CA SER A 21 -6.04 0.05 -3.41
C SER A 21 -7.22 -0.78 -3.90
N SER A 22 -8.36 -0.68 -3.22
CA SER A 22 -9.58 -1.38 -3.65
C SER A 22 -10.04 -0.90 -5.02
N ILE A 23 -10.08 0.41 -5.26
CA ILE A 23 -10.47 0.97 -6.56
C ILE A 23 -9.48 0.52 -7.66
N GLY A 24 -8.18 0.60 -7.41
CA GLY A 24 -7.16 0.17 -8.37
C GLY A 24 -7.28 -1.32 -8.73
N VAL A 25 -7.46 -2.19 -7.74
CA VAL A 25 -7.68 -3.62 -7.98
C VAL A 25 -8.99 -3.86 -8.74
N LEU A 26 -10.06 -3.15 -8.38
CA LEU A 26 -11.38 -3.31 -9.02
C LEU A 26 -11.34 -2.89 -10.49
N LEU A 27 -10.59 -1.82 -10.83
CA LEU A 27 -10.31 -1.41 -12.21
C LEU A 27 -9.59 -2.50 -13.02
N LEU A 28 -8.58 -3.16 -12.43
CA LEU A 28 -7.90 -4.28 -13.09
C LEU A 28 -8.83 -5.48 -13.29
N VAL A 29 -9.63 -5.81 -12.28
CA VAL A 29 -10.62 -6.90 -12.36
C VAL A 29 -11.67 -6.62 -13.43
N LEU A 30 -12.13 -5.38 -13.54
CA LEU A 30 -13.05 -4.93 -14.59
C LEU A 30 -12.47 -5.18 -15.98
N LEU A 31 -11.20 -4.83 -16.21
CA LEU A 31 -10.55 -5.09 -17.50
C LEU A 31 -10.54 -6.57 -17.87
N VAL A 32 -10.31 -7.45 -16.90
CA VAL A 32 -10.32 -8.91 -17.10
C VAL A 32 -11.73 -9.43 -17.40
N ILE A 33 -12.75 -8.96 -16.67
CA ILE A 33 -14.15 -9.41 -16.86
C ILE A 33 -14.70 -9.01 -18.22
N PHE A 34 -14.39 -7.78 -18.65
CA PHE A 34 -14.88 -7.26 -19.93
C PHE A 34 -14.04 -7.70 -21.13
N ASP A 35 -13.04 -8.57 -20.91
CA ASP A 35 -12.07 -9.05 -21.93
C ASP A 35 -11.49 -7.90 -22.77
N VAL A 36 -11.31 -6.74 -22.12
CA VAL A 36 -10.80 -5.53 -22.77
C VAL A 36 -9.29 -5.72 -22.85
N ALA A 37 -8.82 -6.35 -23.91
CA ALA A 37 -7.40 -6.58 -24.16
C ALA A 37 -6.83 -5.54 -25.14
N TYR A 38 -5.50 -5.48 -25.20
CA TYR A 38 -4.79 -4.74 -26.25
C TYR A 38 -5.26 -5.21 -27.64
N PRO A 39 -5.50 -4.32 -28.62
CA PRO A 39 -5.13 -2.90 -28.68
C PRO A 39 -6.23 -1.89 -28.27
N ASN A 40 -7.21 -2.29 -27.47
CA ASN A 40 -8.31 -1.38 -27.12
C ASN A 40 -7.79 -0.15 -26.33
N PRO A 41 -8.04 1.11 -26.77
CA PRO A 41 -7.58 2.30 -26.07
C PRO A 41 -8.09 2.41 -24.62
N TRP A 42 -9.26 1.83 -24.33
CA TRP A 42 -9.78 1.74 -22.96
C TRP A 42 -8.89 0.88 -22.06
N PHE A 43 -8.27 -0.20 -22.58
CA PHE A 43 -7.32 -1.01 -21.82
C PHE A 43 -6.14 -0.16 -21.35
N THR A 44 -5.52 0.60 -22.25
CA THR A 44 -4.35 1.43 -21.95
C THR A 44 -4.66 2.48 -20.89
N ILE A 45 -5.80 3.18 -21.01
CA ILE A 45 -6.15 4.26 -20.07
C ILE A 45 -6.51 3.69 -18.69
N LEU A 46 -7.36 2.66 -18.63
CA LEU A 46 -7.80 2.09 -17.36
C LEU A 46 -6.66 1.37 -16.64
N SER A 47 -5.81 0.62 -17.36
CA SER A 47 -4.67 -0.07 -16.76
C SER A 47 -3.66 0.92 -16.20
N LEU A 48 -3.36 2.00 -16.93
CA LEU A 48 -2.42 3.03 -16.48
C LEU A 48 -2.97 3.77 -15.24
N CYS A 49 -4.26 4.13 -15.25
CA CYS A 49 -4.93 4.69 -14.06
C CYS A 49 -4.88 3.73 -12.86
N ALA A 50 -5.17 2.45 -13.07
CA ALA A 50 -5.16 1.44 -12.02
C ALA A 50 -3.75 1.26 -11.42
N ILE A 51 -2.72 1.18 -12.27
CA ILE A 51 -1.33 1.07 -11.84
C ILE A 51 -0.93 2.29 -11.02
N VAL A 52 -1.26 3.50 -11.47
CA VAL A 52 -0.95 4.74 -10.73
C VAL A 52 -1.63 4.75 -9.36
N LEU A 53 -2.91 4.36 -9.30
CA LEU A 53 -3.65 4.25 -8.03
C LEU A 53 -3.01 3.24 -7.07
N ILE A 54 -2.58 2.08 -7.57
CA ILE A 54 -1.91 1.05 -6.77
C ILE A 54 -0.53 1.53 -6.29
N PHE A 55 0.23 2.23 -7.14
CA PHE A 55 1.51 2.81 -6.75
C PHE A 55 1.35 3.87 -5.65
N LEU A 56 0.35 4.76 -5.77
CA LEU A 56 0.01 5.72 -4.73
C LEU A 56 -0.38 5.02 -3.43
N ALA A 57 -1.20 3.96 -3.51
CA ALA A 57 -1.58 3.15 -2.36
C ALA A 57 -0.37 2.52 -1.66
N LEU A 58 0.59 1.99 -2.42
CA LEU A 58 1.85 1.43 -1.91
C LEU A 58 2.68 2.46 -1.16
N ILE A 59 2.81 3.68 -1.70
CA ILE A 59 3.56 4.77 -1.04
C ILE A 59 2.88 5.14 0.29
N LEU A 60 1.55 5.30 0.30
CA LEU A 60 0.81 5.57 1.53
C LEU A 60 0.97 4.43 2.55
N TRP A 61 0.96 3.18 2.09
CA TRP A 61 1.16 2.01 2.95
C TRP A 61 2.54 2.02 3.61
N GLY A 62 3.60 2.29 2.83
CA GLY A 62 4.95 2.40 3.35
C GLY A 62 5.10 3.47 4.43
N LEU A 63 4.48 4.64 4.24
CA LEU A 63 4.46 5.71 5.24
C LEU A 63 3.77 5.30 6.55
N VAL A 64 2.64 4.58 6.45
CA VAL A 64 1.94 4.04 7.62
C VAL A 64 2.81 3.02 8.34
N TRP A 65 3.42 2.09 7.60
CA TRP A 65 4.28 1.04 8.16
C TRP A 65 5.49 1.62 8.91
N ILE A 66 6.18 2.61 8.33
CA ILE A 66 7.29 3.30 9.00
C ILE A 66 6.80 3.96 10.31
N ASN A 67 5.63 4.60 10.28
CA ASN A 67 5.08 5.21 11.49
C ASN A 67 4.75 4.17 12.57
N ASP A 68 4.20 3.02 12.19
CA ASP A 68 3.92 1.92 13.12
C ASP A 68 5.21 1.36 13.73
N VAL A 69 6.26 1.16 12.94
CA VAL A 69 7.58 0.73 13.45
C VAL A 69 8.15 1.76 14.45
N VAL A 70 8.04 3.06 14.15
CA VAL A 70 8.50 4.13 15.05
C VAL A 70 7.67 4.19 16.34
N GLU A 71 6.36 3.96 16.27
CA GLU A 71 5.50 3.90 17.46
C GLU A 71 5.82 2.68 18.32
N VAL A 72 6.00 1.50 17.71
CA VAL A 72 6.38 0.27 18.43
C VAL A 72 7.79 0.42 19.03
N TYR A 73 8.73 1.11 18.36
CA TYR A 73 10.08 1.33 18.89
C TYR A 73 10.08 2.12 20.20
N LYS A 74 9.14 3.05 20.35
CA LYS A 74 8.98 3.85 21.57
C LYS A 74 8.40 3.03 22.73
N ILE A 75 7.72 1.92 22.45
CA ILE A 75 7.08 1.06 23.45
C ILE A 75 7.98 -0.11 23.79
N ASN A 76 8.46 -0.85 22.78
CA ASN A 76 9.29 -2.02 22.95
C ASN A 76 10.29 -2.18 21.79
N LYS A 77 11.55 -1.85 22.06
CA LYS A 77 12.63 -1.87 21.07
C LYS A 77 12.83 -3.24 20.42
N LYS A 78 12.63 -4.34 21.15
CA LYS A 78 12.79 -5.71 20.62
C LYS A 78 11.73 -6.06 19.58
N LEU A 79 10.46 -5.70 19.84
CA LEU A 79 9.36 -5.93 18.90
C LEU A 79 9.49 -5.06 17.65
N ALA A 80 9.93 -3.81 17.80
CA ALA A 80 10.15 -2.93 16.65
C ALA A 80 11.26 -3.46 15.73
N LEU A 81 12.35 -3.95 16.32
CA LEU A 81 13.46 -4.54 15.58
C LEU A 81 13.02 -5.81 14.84
N LEU A 82 12.18 -6.65 15.48
CA LEU A 82 11.58 -7.82 14.85
C LEU A 82 10.67 -7.44 13.67
N MET A 83 9.79 -6.43 13.83
CA MET A 83 8.96 -5.93 12.73
C MET A 83 9.78 -5.41 11.55
N LEU A 84 10.88 -4.70 11.84
CA LEU A 84 11.76 -4.15 10.81
C LEU A 84 12.48 -5.28 10.05
N VAL A 85 13.02 -6.27 10.77
CA VAL A 85 13.66 -7.46 10.18
C VAL A 85 12.67 -8.26 9.35
N VAL A 86 11.45 -8.50 9.85
CA VAL A 86 10.40 -9.19 9.07
C VAL A 86 10.07 -8.41 7.81
N GLY A 87 9.93 -7.08 7.89
CA GLY A 87 9.67 -6.24 6.71
C GLY A 87 10.79 -6.34 5.66
N ILE A 88 12.06 -6.29 6.10
CA ILE A 88 13.21 -6.43 5.19
C ILE A 88 13.24 -7.81 4.55
N ILE A 89 13.06 -8.88 5.34
CA ILE A 89 13.03 -10.26 4.81
C ILE A 89 11.92 -10.39 3.77
N PHE A 90 10.74 -9.81 4.03
CA PHE A 90 9.62 -9.86 3.12
C PHE A 90 9.91 -9.15 1.79
N ILE A 91 10.52 -7.96 1.84
CA ILE A 91 10.92 -7.21 0.64
C ILE A 91 11.99 -7.97 -0.14
N VAL A 92 13.02 -8.50 0.54
CA VAL A 92 14.09 -9.26 -0.10
C VAL A 92 13.54 -10.54 -0.74
N TYR A 93 12.65 -11.25 -0.05
CA TYR A 93 12.02 -12.46 -0.58
C TYR A 93 11.20 -12.17 -1.83
N GLU A 94 10.31 -11.17 -1.80
CA GLU A 94 9.50 -10.81 -2.97
C GLU A 94 10.34 -10.29 -4.15
N PHE A 95 11.52 -9.71 -3.92
CA PHE A 95 12.35 -9.14 -4.99
C PHE A 95 13.42 -10.11 -5.57
N PHE A 96 13.91 -11.07 -4.77
CA PHE A 96 15.01 -11.96 -5.19
C PHE A 96 14.60 -13.42 -5.45
N ILE A 97 13.50 -13.90 -4.86
CA ILE A 97 13.08 -15.30 -4.96
C ILE A 97 11.92 -15.49 -5.94
N LYS A 98 11.20 -14.41 -6.28
CA LYS A 98 10.13 -14.36 -7.27
C LYS A 98 10.60 -13.63 -8.52
#